data_AF-A0A238Y035-F1
#
_entry.id   AF-A0A238Y035-F1
#
_cell.length_a   1.000
_cell.length_b   1.000
_cell.length_c   1.000
_cell.angle_alpha   90.00
_cell.angle_beta   90.00
_cell.angle_gamma   90.00
#
_symmetry.space_group_name_H-M   'P 1'
#
loop_
_entity.id
_entity.type
_entity.pdbx_description
1 polymer ?
#
loop_
_entity_poly.entity_id
_entity_poly.type
_entity_poly.pdbx_seq_one_letter_code
_entity_poly.pdbx_strand_id
1 'polypeptide(L)'
;MTDWSQRQKRKQDVKDRASVPNHMYAYCRVIHCGRPARAGTSDGLDERYCRAHADHHQRHGSPLKGSYTARELNPYRRAALAWIVAHEDSRWVQNAVQRVRSLYQQAGPYIEAFRLRGMPPQERAKAALARLRQHGIDPRLVVAAWLAVELILLDDPQPVHSVEFKRVQAAKVVHRMASGSHRRWVREVPSPVWPSQKQAQVQELHVYPRSRGRVLRHLGEALESAVELLVDHHLAEVQAYVREQGVPGTSAVRPYPKGWVVRRRRKDEEKT
;
A
#
# COMPACT_ATOMS: atom_id res chain seq x y z
N MET A 1 -1.79 28.21 25.29
CA MET A 1 -2.44 28.11 23.96
C MET A 1 -2.75 26.64 23.70
N THR A 2 -4.01 26.29 23.48
CA THR A 2 -4.43 24.90 23.21
C THR A 2 -3.88 24.40 21.87
N ASP A 3 -3.51 23.12 21.78
CA ASP A 3 -3.00 22.45 20.55
C ASP A 3 -3.89 22.72 19.31
N TRP A 4 -5.19 22.90 19.53
CA TRP A 4 -6.16 23.23 18.50
C TRP A 4 -5.93 24.60 17.83
N SER A 5 -5.61 25.65 18.60
CA SER A 5 -5.39 26.99 18.03
C SER A 5 -4.10 27.06 17.20
N GLN A 6 -3.06 26.34 17.63
CA GLN A 6 -1.82 26.19 16.87
C GLN A 6 -2.05 25.45 15.54
N ARG A 7 -2.86 24.39 15.55
CA ARG A 7 -3.20 23.64 14.34
C ARG A 7 -3.99 24.48 13.34
N GLN A 8 -4.94 25.30 13.80
CA GLN A 8 -5.67 26.22 12.93
C GLN A 8 -4.74 27.28 12.33
N LYS A 9 -3.88 27.89 13.15
CA LYS A 9 -2.89 28.88 12.68
C LYS A 9 -1.97 28.30 11.60
N ARG A 10 -1.44 27.09 11.81
CA ARG A 10 -0.63 26.38 10.79
C ARG A 10 -1.40 26.09 9.51
N LYS A 11 -2.68 25.74 9.62
CA LYS A 11 -3.53 25.47 8.44
C LYS A 11 -3.76 26.73 7.63
N GLN A 12 -3.96 27.87 8.30
CA GLN A 12 -4.13 29.16 7.64
C GLN A 12 -2.83 29.61 6.97
N ASP A 13 -1.70 29.53 7.68
CA ASP A 13 -0.36 29.81 7.11
C ASP A 13 -0.09 29.03 5.83
N VAL A 14 -0.36 27.71 5.83
CA VAL A 14 -0.17 26.87 4.65
C VAL A 14 -1.09 27.28 3.49
N LYS A 15 -2.33 27.72 3.77
CA LYS A 15 -3.23 28.22 2.74
C LYS A 15 -2.75 29.54 2.16
N ASP A 16 -2.34 30.47 3.02
CA ASP A 16 -1.88 31.80 2.62
C ASP A 16 -0.61 31.70 1.77
N ARG A 17 0.30 30.78 2.13
CA ARG A 17 1.49 30.49 1.32
C ARG A 17 1.17 29.82 -0.01
N ALA A 18 0.16 28.96 -0.05
CA ALA A 18 -0.23 28.26 -1.27
C ALA A 18 -1.03 29.15 -2.24
N SER A 19 -1.66 30.22 -1.74
CA SER A 19 -2.44 31.15 -2.58
C SER A 19 -1.57 32.15 -3.33
N VAL A 20 -0.35 32.42 -2.87
CA VAL A 20 0.60 33.32 -3.54
C VAL A 20 1.50 32.51 -4.49
N PRO A 21 1.37 32.69 -5.81
CA PRO A 21 2.24 32.01 -6.77
C PRO A 21 3.68 32.49 -6.63
N ASN A 22 4.62 31.55 -6.61
CA ASN A 22 6.05 31.81 -6.67
C ASN A 22 6.54 31.59 -8.10
N HIS A 23 6.73 32.69 -8.83
CA HIS A 23 7.15 32.70 -10.23
C HIS A 23 8.53 32.07 -10.48
N MET A 24 9.36 31.85 -9.44
CA MET A 24 10.60 31.07 -9.58
C MET A 24 10.34 29.62 -9.99
N TYR A 25 9.13 29.08 -9.72
CA TYR A 25 8.74 27.72 -10.05
C TYR A 25 7.78 27.68 -11.25
N ALA A 26 8.15 28.41 -12.31
CA ALA A 26 7.34 28.58 -13.51
C ALA A 26 7.07 27.30 -14.31
N TYR A 27 7.87 26.23 -14.12
CA TYR A 27 7.77 25.00 -14.91
C TYR A 27 7.90 23.74 -14.07
N CYS A 28 7.19 22.69 -14.47
CA CYS A 28 7.33 21.35 -13.93
C CYS A 28 8.69 20.76 -14.35
N ARG A 29 9.39 20.11 -13.40
CA ARG A 29 10.69 19.46 -13.64
C ARG A 29 10.63 18.16 -14.46
N VAL A 30 9.45 17.74 -14.90
CA VAL A 30 9.31 16.55 -15.75
C VAL A 30 9.65 16.95 -17.18
N ILE A 31 10.58 16.22 -17.80
CA ILE A 31 11.02 16.44 -19.17
C ILE A 31 9.80 16.48 -20.10
N HIS A 32 9.76 17.46 -21.00
CA HIS A 32 8.64 17.74 -21.92
C HIS A 32 7.31 18.16 -21.27
N CYS A 33 7.27 18.46 -19.97
CA CYS A 33 6.10 19.03 -19.34
C CYS A 33 6.14 20.58 -19.40
N GLY A 34 5.33 21.18 -20.27
CA GLY A 34 5.18 22.64 -20.35
C GLY A 34 4.29 23.29 -19.29
N ARG A 35 3.82 22.53 -18.29
CA ARG A 35 2.90 23.05 -17.25
C ARG A 35 3.68 23.66 -16.09
N PRO A 36 3.16 24.69 -15.41
CA PRO A 36 3.81 25.24 -14.23
C PRO A 36 3.84 24.24 -13.08
N ALA A 37 4.88 24.31 -12.25
CA ALA A 37 4.89 23.61 -10.97
C ALA A 37 3.80 24.19 -10.05
N ARG A 38 3.30 23.43 -9.08
CA ARG A 38 2.18 23.90 -8.25
C ARG A 38 2.53 25.18 -7.48
N ALA A 39 3.77 25.30 -7.02
CA ALA A 39 4.27 26.50 -6.36
C ALA A 39 4.27 27.73 -7.27
N GLY A 40 4.37 27.56 -8.60
CA GLY A 40 4.21 28.65 -9.58
C GLY A 40 2.75 28.99 -9.88
N THR A 41 1.80 28.38 -9.16
CA THR A 41 0.36 28.61 -9.26
C THR A 41 -0.23 28.86 -7.87
N SER A 42 -1.53 29.15 -7.78
CA SER A 42 -2.26 29.20 -6.51
C SER A 42 -2.76 27.83 -6.01
N ASP A 43 -2.37 26.73 -6.69
CA ASP A 43 -2.89 25.37 -6.43
C ASP A 43 -1.96 24.53 -5.52
N GLY A 44 -0.89 25.09 -4.94
CA GLY A 44 -0.12 24.41 -3.89
C GLY A 44 1.34 24.82 -3.72
N LEU A 45 2.06 24.09 -2.87
CA LEU A 45 3.45 24.37 -2.48
C LEU A 45 4.48 23.44 -3.14
N ASP A 46 4.09 22.64 -4.14
CA ASP A 46 5.03 21.73 -4.81
C ASP A 46 5.89 22.50 -5.81
N GLU A 47 7.17 22.63 -5.51
CA GLU A 47 8.17 23.36 -6.28
C GLU A 47 8.71 22.55 -7.48
N ARG A 48 8.42 21.25 -7.55
CA ARG A 48 9.02 20.34 -8.54
C ARG A 48 8.02 19.97 -9.62
N TYR A 49 6.78 19.72 -9.24
CA TYR A 49 5.81 19.09 -10.12
C TYR A 49 4.54 19.93 -10.30
N CYS A 50 3.98 19.88 -11.52
CA CYS A 50 2.61 20.31 -11.74
C CYS A 50 1.64 19.38 -11.00
N ARG A 51 0.37 19.77 -10.86
CA ARG A 51 -0.65 18.96 -10.15
C ARG A 51 -0.72 17.51 -10.65
N ALA A 52 -0.72 17.32 -11.97
CA ALA A 52 -0.83 15.99 -12.56
C ALA A 52 0.37 15.10 -12.20
N HIS A 53 1.60 15.60 -12.34
CA HIS A 53 2.81 14.83 -12.01
C HIS A 53 3.00 14.67 -10.50
N ALA A 54 2.60 15.64 -9.68
CA ALA A 54 2.60 15.52 -8.23
C ALA A 54 1.63 14.42 -7.76
N ASP A 55 0.43 14.38 -8.31
CA ASP A 55 -0.57 13.34 -8.03
C ASP A 55 -0.12 11.97 -8.54
N HIS A 56 0.48 11.91 -9.73
CA HIS A 56 1.04 10.69 -10.29
C HIS A 56 2.17 10.16 -9.41
N HIS A 57 3.12 11.01 -9.03
CA HIS A 57 4.20 10.69 -8.10
C HIS A 57 3.68 10.25 -6.72
N GLN A 58 2.65 10.92 -6.19
CA GLN A 58 2.03 10.55 -4.93
C GLN A 58 1.43 9.14 -5.01
N ARG A 59 0.81 8.79 -6.14
CA ARG A 59 0.23 7.49 -6.38
C ARG A 59 1.28 6.43 -6.68
N HIS A 60 2.25 6.67 -7.55
CA HIS A 60 3.08 5.64 -8.16
C HIS A 60 4.54 5.62 -7.68
N GLY A 61 5.01 6.67 -7.00
CA GLY A 61 6.40 6.80 -6.57
C GLY A 61 7.35 7.21 -7.71
N SER A 62 6.82 7.46 -8.90
CA SER A 62 7.51 8.05 -10.05
C SER A 62 6.59 9.12 -10.67
N PRO A 63 7.12 10.25 -11.14
CA PRO A 63 6.32 11.27 -11.80
C PRO A 63 5.88 10.86 -13.22
N LEU A 64 6.52 9.84 -13.80
CA LEU A 64 6.26 9.36 -15.16
C LEU A 64 5.71 7.93 -15.17
N LYS A 65 6.40 7.00 -14.50
CA LYS A 65 6.08 5.57 -14.59
C LYS A 65 4.89 5.20 -13.70
N GLY A 66 3.94 4.48 -14.29
CA GLY A 66 2.82 3.87 -13.57
C GLY A 66 3.26 2.78 -12.60
N SER A 67 2.31 2.24 -11.84
CA SER A 67 2.60 1.07 -11.02
C SER A 67 2.42 -0.20 -11.83
N TYR A 68 3.25 -1.21 -11.57
CA TYR A 68 3.06 -2.52 -12.16
C TYR A 68 1.67 -3.06 -11.80
N THR A 69 1.03 -3.63 -12.80
CA THR A 69 -0.26 -4.28 -12.68
C THR A 69 -0.11 -5.63 -11.97
N ALA A 70 -1.23 -6.16 -11.48
CA ALA A 70 -1.23 -7.50 -10.90
C ALA A 70 -0.82 -8.56 -11.93
N ARG A 71 -1.18 -8.37 -13.20
CA ARG A 71 -0.86 -9.30 -14.29
C ARG A 71 0.65 -9.43 -14.52
N GLU A 72 1.36 -8.31 -14.41
CA GLU A 72 2.81 -8.25 -14.55
C GLU A 72 3.52 -8.79 -13.29
N LEU A 73 3.05 -8.43 -12.09
CA LEU A 73 3.73 -8.80 -10.84
C LEU A 73 3.46 -10.22 -10.35
N ASN A 74 2.26 -10.77 -10.53
CA ASN A 74 1.89 -12.04 -9.91
C ASN A 74 2.78 -13.23 -10.34
N PRO A 75 3.22 -13.36 -11.60
CA PRO A 75 4.20 -14.38 -11.97
C PRO A 75 5.46 -14.36 -11.10
N TYR A 76 6.09 -13.20 -10.97
CA TYR A 76 7.27 -13.02 -10.10
C TYR A 76 6.96 -13.32 -8.64
N ARG A 77 5.79 -12.92 -8.14
CA ARG A 77 5.39 -13.21 -6.76
C ARG A 77 5.19 -14.71 -6.51
N ARG A 78 4.70 -15.47 -7.50
CA ARG A 78 4.55 -16.92 -7.40
C ARG A 78 5.91 -17.60 -7.37
N ALA A 79 6.80 -17.21 -8.28
CA ALA A 79 8.15 -17.76 -8.36
C ALA A 79 8.97 -17.41 -7.09
N ALA A 80 8.92 -16.16 -6.63
CA ALA A 80 9.57 -15.74 -5.39
C ALA A 80 9.03 -16.49 -4.17
N LEU A 81 7.70 -16.73 -4.10
CA LEU A 81 7.13 -17.53 -3.02
C LEU A 81 7.59 -19.00 -3.08
N ALA A 82 7.64 -19.60 -4.27
CA ALA A 82 8.13 -20.96 -4.44
C ALA A 82 9.61 -21.07 -4.01
N TRP A 83 10.44 -20.09 -4.39
CA TRP A 83 11.83 -20.03 -3.93
C TRP A 83 11.95 -19.89 -2.40
N ILE A 84 11.15 -19.00 -1.78
CA ILE A 84 11.12 -18.84 -0.31
C ILE A 84 10.76 -20.15 0.39
N VAL A 85 9.80 -20.90 -0.14
CA VAL A 85 9.37 -22.19 0.43
C VAL A 85 10.47 -23.25 0.27
N ALA A 86 11.14 -23.30 -0.89
CA ALA A 86 12.25 -24.22 -1.12
C ALA A 86 13.49 -23.91 -0.26
N HIS A 87 13.65 -22.66 0.18
CA HIS A 87 14.80 -22.19 0.97
C HIS A 87 14.38 -21.75 2.38
N GLU A 88 13.39 -22.42 2.98
CA GLU A 88 12.89 -22.03 4.30
C GLU A 88 13.91 -22.20 5.43
N ASP A 89 14.92 -23.06 5.22
CA ASP A 89 16.04 -23.27 6.14
C ASP A 89 17.14 -22.21 6.00
N SER A 90 17.09 -21.36 4.96
CA SER A 90 18.04 -20.26 4.81
C SER A 90 17.88 -19.25 5.95
N ARG A 91 18.98 -18.97 6.65
CA ARG A 91 19.02 -17.97 7.74
C ARG A 91 18.49 -16.61 7.30
N TRP A 92 18.70 -16.24 6.03
CA TRP A 92 18.29 -14.95 5.49
C TRP A 92 16.78 -14.89 5.23
N VAL A 93 16.20 -15.99 4.74
CA VAL A 93 14.76 -16.13 4.57
C VAL A 93 14.07 -16.11 5.94
N GLN A 94 14.59 -16.86 6.91
CA GLN A 94 14.08 -16.87 8.28
C GLN A 94 14.16 -15.48 8.92
N ASN A 95 15.29 -14.78 8.76
CA ASN A 95 15.47 -13.42 9.24
C ASN A 95 14.42 -12.46 8.65
N ALA A 96 14.25 -12.45 7.32
CA ALA A 96 13.29 -11.57 6.66
C ALA A 96 11.85 -11.84 7.10
N VAL A 97 11.46 -13.13 7.14
CA VAL A 97 10.14 -13.57 7.63
C VAL A 97 9.94 -13.14 9.08
N GLN A 98 10.94 -13.31 9.94
CA GLN A 98 10.85 -12.93 11.35
C GLN A 98 10.76 -11.40 11.52
N ARG A 99 11.52 -10.60 10.76
CA ARG A 99 11.42 -9.13 10.80
C ARG A 99 10.03 -8.66 10.39
N VAL A 100 9.42 -9.27 9.38
CA VAL A 100 8.02 -8.97 9.00
C VAL A 100 7.04 -9.39 10.11
N ARG A 101 7.25 -10.53 10.79
CA ARG A 101 6.45 -10.90 11.97
C ARG A 101 6.56 -9.87 13.09
N SER A 102 7.76 -9.38 13.37
CA SER A 102 7.98 -8.33 14.36
C SER A 102 7.25 -7.04 13.98
N LEU A 103 7.23 -6.65 12.71
CA LEU A 103 6.44 -5.51 12.23
C LEU A 103 4.94 -5.69 12.52
N TYR A 104 4.40 -6.89 12.36
CA TYR A 104 3.00 -7.18 12.68
C TYR A 104 2.73 -7.08 14.19
N GLN A 105 3.63 -7.59 15.02
CA GLN A 105 3.50 -7.56 16.48
C GLN A 105 3.55 -6.12 17.02
N GLN A 106 4.41 -5.28 16.45
CA GLN A 106 4.61 -3.89 16.84
C GLN A 106 3.61 -2.91 16.21
N ALA A 107 2.72 -3.37 15.33
CA ALA A 107 1.78 -2.54 14.60
C ALA A 107 0.68 -1.89 15.47
N GLY A 108 0.57 -2.29 16.74
CA GLY A 108 -0.47 -1.82 17.66
C GLY A 108 -1.83 -2.50 17.43
N PRO A 109 -2.92 -1.93 17.95
CA PRO A 109 -4.26 -2.52 17.82
C PRO A 109 -4.79 -2.46 16.37
N TYR A 110 -5.71 -3.37 16.05
CA TYR A 110 -6.45 -3.31 14.79
C TYR A 110 -7.38 -2.09 14.79
N ILE A 111 -7.31 -1.29 13.72
CA ILE A 111 -8.13 -0.08 13.52
C ILE A 111 -8.90 -0.21 12.20
N GLU A 112 -10.21 0.00 12.24
CA GLU A 112 -11.05 -0.05 11.06
C GLU A 112 -10.71 1.09 10.07
N ALA A 113 -10.89 0.82 8.78
CA ALA A 113 -10.54 1.75 7.71
C ALA A 113 -11.21 3.13 7.84
N PHE A 114 -12.45 3.19 8.36
CA PHE A 114 -13.18 4.45 8.54
C PHE A 114 -12.68 5.30 9.71
N ARG A 115 -11.98 4.71 10.69
CA ARG A 115 -11.37 5.43 11.82
C ARG A 115 -9.99 6.02 11.51
N LEU A 116 -9.44 5.74 10.33
CA LEU A 116 -8.11 6.24 9.94
C LEU A 116 -8.07 7.74 9.62
N ARG A 117 -9.23 8.40 9.49
CA ARG A 117 -9.28 9.82 9.13
C ARG A 117 -8.75 10.65 10.30
N GLY A 118 -7.77 11.52 10.02
CA GLY A 118 -7.16 12.40 11.01
C GLY A 118 -5.87 11.86 11.63
N MET A 119 -5.58 10.56 11.48
CA MET A 119 -4.33 9.95 11.94
C MET A 119 -3.12 10.37 11.08
N PRO A 120 -1.93 10.52 11.68
CA PRO A 120 -0.70 10.78 10.94
C PRO A 120 -0.37 9.61 10.00
N PRO A 121 0.36 9.87 8.89
CA PRO A 121 0.64 8.85 7.88
C PRO A 121 1.36 7.60 8.41
N GLN A 122 2.25 7.77 9.39
CA GLN A 122 3.00 6.66 10.00
C GLN A 122 2.09 5.73 10.82
N GLU A 123 1.18 6.27 11.63
CA GLU A 123 0.18 5.47 12.34
C GLU A 123 -0.76 4.74 11.37
N ARG A 124 -1.15 5.39 10.27
CA ARG A 124 -1.94 4.73 9.22
C ARG A 124 -1.18 3.58 8.54
N ALA A 125 0.14 3.66 8.45
CA ALA A 125 0.98 2.57 7.95
C ALA A 125 1.03 1.42 8.97
N LYS A 126 1.20 1.72 10.26
CA LYS A 126 1.09 0.72 11.35
C LYS A 126 -0.28 0.04 11.36
N ALA A 127 -1.37 0.81 11.23
CA ALA A 127 -2.71 0.24 11.12
C ALA A 127 -2.88 -0.68 9.90
N ALA A 128 -2.17 -0.43 8.79
CA ALA A 128 -2.16 -1.35 7.65
C ALA A 128 -1.45 -2.68 7.98
N LEU A 129 -0.34 -2.65 8.72
CA LEU A 129 0.33 -3.86 9.23
C LEU A 129 -0.56 -4.61 10.24
N ALA A 130 -1.24 -3.91 11.13
CA ALA A 130 -2.18 -4.51 12.08
C ALA A 130 -3.35 -5.23 11.36
N ARG A 131 -3.80 -4.70 10.22
CA ARG A 131 -4.78 -5.38 9.35
C ARG A 131 -4.24 -6.67 8.73
N LEU A 132 -2.99 -6.68 8.24
CA LEU A 132 -2.37 -7.90 7.71
C LEU A 132 -2.35 -9.00 8.78
N ARG A 133 -1.97 -8.64 10.02
CA ARG A 133 -2.01 -9.54 11.18
C ARG A 133 -3.43 -10.05 11.45
N GLN A 134 -4.41 -9.15 11.55
CA GLN A 134 -5.81 -9.52 11.82
C GLN A 134 -6.38 -10.47 10.75
N HIS A 135 -5.98 -10.28 9.49
CA HIS A 135 -6.38 -11.13 8.37
C HIS A 135 -5.56 -12.41 8.25
N GLY A 136 -4.59 -12.66 9.15
CA GLY A 136 -3.74 -13.85 9.11
C GLY A 136 -2.90 -13.95 7.84
N ILE A 137 -2.48 -12.81 7.26
CA ILE A 137 -1.63 -12.81 6.08
C ILE A 137 -0.24 -13.31 6.46
N ASP A 138 0.22 -14.38 5.83
CA ASP A 138 1.56 -14.92 6.07
C ASP A 138 2.66 -13.90 5.70
N PRO A 139 3.59 -13.60 6.61
CA PRO A 139 4.81 -12.85 6.34
C PRO A 139 5.55 -13.26 5.06
N ARG A 140 5.60 -14.56 4.72
CA ARG A 140 6.25 -15.05 3.48
C ARG A 140 5.64 -14.40 2.22
N LEU A 141 4.34 -14.12 2.21
CA LEU A 141 3.68 -13.43 1.08
C LEU A 141 4.13 -11.97 0.96
N VAL A 142 4.46 -11.33 2.08
CA VAL A 142 4.96 -9.96 2.12
C VAL A 142 6.41 -9.90 1.64
N VAL A 143 7.25 -10.85 2.07
CA VAL A 143 8.62 -11.00 1.57
C VAL A 143 8.60 -11.29 0.06
N ALA A 144 7.78 -12.24 -0.39
CA ALA A 144 7.61 -12.55 -1.81
C ALA A 144 7.12 -11.34 -2.64
N ALA A 145 6.29 -10.47 -2.05
CA ALA A 145 5.85 -9.25 -2.72
C ALA A 145 6.98 -8.24 -2.93
N TRP A 146 7.94 -8.15 -2.00
CA TRP A 146 9.11 -7.31 -2.17
C TRP A 146 10.05 -7.89 -3.24
N LEU A 147 10.41 -9.17 -3.12
CA LEU A 147 11.28 -9.85 -4.10
C LEU A 147 10.71 -9.75 -5.52
N ALA A 148 9.40 -9.90 -5.68
CA ALA A 148 8.76 -9.74 -6.99
C ALA A 148 8.92 -8.35 -7.60
N VAL A 149 8.96 -7.30 -6.77
CA VAL A 149 9.21 -5.92 -7.24
C VAL A 149 10.67 -5.75 -7.65
N GLU A 150 11.63 -6.34 -6.92
CA GLU A 150 13.04 -6.33 -7.32
C GLU A 150 13.22 -7.08 -8.65
N LEU A 151 12.65 -8.28 -8.78
CA LEU A 151 12.75 -9.11 -9.99
C LEU A 151 12.16 -8.42 -11.22
N ILE A 152 10.94 -7.88 -11.12
CA ILE A 152 10.35 -7.19 -12.27
C ILE A 152 11.13 -5.93 -12.64
N LEU A 153 11.75 -5.24 -11.68
CA LEU A 153 12.61 -4.09 -11.96
C LEU A 153 13.87 -4.49 -12.74
N LEU A 154 14.41 -5.68 -12.49
CA LEU A 154 15.56 -6.21 -13.24
C LEU A 154 15.21 -6.59 -14.68
N ASP A 155 13.99 -7.07 -14.91
CA ASP A 155 13.53 -7.50 -16.23
C ASP A 155 12.80 -6.38 -17.01
N ASP A 156 12.64 -5.20 -16.40
CA ASP A 156 11.99 -4.05 -17.01
C ASP A 156 12.92 -3.36 -18.01
N PRO A 157 12.52 -3.14 -19.27
CA PRO A 157 13.36 -2.43 -20.25
C PRO A 157 13.52 -0.94 -19.96
N GLN A 158 12.64 -0.34 -19.13
CA GLN A 158 12.70 1.07 -18.75
C GLN A 158 12.53 1.23 -17.23
N PRO A 159 13.43 0.65 -16.42
CA PRO A 159 13.28 0.58 -14.98
C PRO A 159 13.35 1.96 -14.33
N VAL A 160 12.62 2.14 -13.23
CA VAL A 160 12.79 3.31 -12.36
C VAL A 160 13.51 2.85 -11.10
N HIS A 161 14.81 3.15 -11.04
CA HIS A 161 15.68 2.73 -9.92
C HIS A 161 15.54 3.58 -8.66
N SER A 162 14.61 4.53 -8.62
CA SER A 162 14.41 5.32 -7.41
C SER A 162 13.90 4.43 -6.27
N VAL A 163 14.53 4.57 -5.10
CA VAL A 163 14.12 3.88 -3.87
C VAL A 163 12.64 4.14 -3.57
N GLU A 164 12.17 5.36 -3.86
CA GLU A 164 10.78 5.76 -3.68
C GLU A 164 9.81 4.96 -4.55
N PHE A 165 10.14 4.74 -5.83
CA PHE A 165 9.29 3.95 -6.72
C PHE A 165 9.18 2.52 -6.19
N LYS A 166 10.32 1.88 -5.90
CA LYS A 166 10.39 0.53 -5.35
C LYS A 166 9.56 0.37 -4.08
N ARG A 167 9.78 1.23 -3.08
CA ARG A 167 9.01 1.25 -1.82
C ARG A 167 7.50 1.38 -2.08
N VAL A 168 7.08 2.26 -2.98
CA VAL A 168 5.66 2.47 -3.31
C VAL A 168 5.06 1.25 -4.01
N GLN A 169 5.78 0.61 -4.93
CA GLN A 169 5.29 -0.61 -5.60
C GLN A 169 5.06 -1.74 -4.60
N ALA A 170 6.06 -2.06 -3.78
CA ALA A 170 5.96 -3.13 -2.78
C ALA A 170 4.86 -2.83 -1.75
N ALA A 171 4.83 -1.60 -1.22
CA ALA A 171 3.81 -1.18 -0.27
C ALA A 171 2.39 -1.27 -0.84
N LYS A 172 2.19 -0.98 -2.14
CA LYS A 172 0.87 -1.13 -2.79
C LYS A 172 0.40 -2.58 -2.82
N VAL A 173 1.30 -3.50 -3.19
CA VAL A 173 0.97 -4.93 -3.26
C VAL A 173 0.55 -5.42 -1.88
N VAL A 174 1.39 -5.14 -0.87
CA VAL A 174 1.15 -5.52 0.52
C VAL A 174 -0.13 -4.88 1.07
N HIS A 175 -0.32 -3.57 0.89
CA HIS A 175 -1.52 -2.87 1.34
C HIS A 175 -2.81 -3.48 0.77
N ARG A 176 -2.80 -3.98 -0.48
CA ARG A 176 -3.95 -4.62 -1.13
C ARG A 176 -4.24 -6.04 -0.62
N MET A 177 -3.33 -6.68 0.11
CA MET A 177 -3.55 -8.03 0.67
C MET A 177 -4.63 -8.02 1.76
N ALA A 178 -4.68 -6.95 2.56
CA ALA A 178 -5.64 -6.77 3.65
C ALA A 178 -6.38 -5.41 3.57
N SER A 179 -6.56 -4.87 2.36
CA SER A 179 -7.26 -3.59 2.20
C SER A 179 -8.77 -3.75 2.39
N GLY A 180 -9.35 -2.82 3.16
CA GLY A 180 -10.79 -2.63 3.25
C GLY A 180 -11.39 -3.09 4.56
N SER A 181 -12.41 -2.37 5.03
CA SER A 181 -13.26 -2.76 6.15
C SER A 181 -14.70 -2.90 5.66
N HIS A 182 -15.36 -3.95 6.12
CA HIS A 182 -16.76 -4.25 5.83
C HIS A 182 -17.46 -4.34 7.17
N ARG A 183 -18.48 -3.52 7.38
CA ARG A 183 -19.31 -3.56 8.59
C ARG A 183 -20.75 -3.68 8.16
N ARG A 184 -21.46 -4.65 8.75
CA ARG A 184 -22.88 -4.89 8.56
C ARG A 184 -23.56 -4.71 9.91
N TRP A 185 -24.64 -3.94 9.97
CA TRP A 185 -25.49 -3.85 11.15
C TRP A 185 -26.95 -3.91 10.75
N VAL A 186 -27.77 -4.47 11.64
CA VAL A 186 -29.22 -4.52 11.47
C VAL A 186 -29.81 -3.34 12.23
N ARG A 187 -30.61 -2.52 11.55
CA ARG A 187 -31.35 -1.43 12.17
C ARG A 187 -32.84 -1.74 12.05
N GLU A 188 -33.56 -1.64 13.15
CA GLU A 188 -35.02 -1.63 13.10
C GLU A 188 -35.48 -0.28 12.57
N VAL A 189 -36.22 -0.30 11.46
CA VAL A 189 -36.81 0.88 10.83
C VAL A 189 -38.32 0.68 10.78
N PRO A 190 -39.15 1.70 11.07
CA PRO A 190 -40.59 1.58 10.93
C PRO A 190 -40.95 1.11 9.51
N SER A 191 -41.84 0.13 9.40
CA SER A 191 -42.33 -0.32 8.10
C SER A 191 -43.05 0.83 7.40
N PRO A 192 -42.75 1.13 6.13
CA PRO A 192 -43.43 2.18 5.39
C PRO A 192 -44.93 1.89 5.18
N VAL A 193 -45.34 0.63 5.36
CA VAL A 193 -46.74 0.18 5.20
C VAL A 193 -47.48 0.13 6.54
N TRP A 194 -46.77 -0.13 7.65
CA TRP A 194 -47.35 -0.30 8.98
C TRP A 194 -46.47 0.37 10.04
N PRO A 195 -46.78 1.60 10.47
CA PRO A 195 -45.95 2.37 11.41
C PRO A 195 -45.73 1.69 12.78
N SER A 196 -46.63 0.77 13.15
CA SER A 196 -46.55 -0.04 14.37
C SER A 196 -45.65 -1.28 14.25
N GLN A 197 -45.25 -1.67 13.03
CA GLN A 197 -44.31 -2.76 12.79
C GLN A 197 -42.91 -2.22 12.51
N LYS A 198 -41.91 -2.82 13.16
CA LYS A 198 -40.51 -2.56 12.86
C LYS A 198 -40.00 -3.61 11.88
N GLN A 199 -39.37 -3.17 10.80
CA GLN A 199 -38.69 -4.03 9.85
C GLN A 199 -37.18 -3.95 10.09
N ALA A 200 -36.53 -5.11 10.15
CA ALA A 200 -35.08 -5.21 10.20
C ALA A 200 -34.48 -4.81 8.84
N GLN A 201 -33.86 -3.63 8.75
CA GLN A 201 -33.10 -3.18 7.61
C GLN A 201 -31.61 -3.47 7.83
N VAL A 202 -31.01 -4.22 6.92
CA VAL A 202 -29.56 -4.44 6.89
C VAL A 202 -28.88 -3.23 6.26
N GLN A 203 -27.95 -2.61 6.97
CA GLN A 203 -27.08 -1.57 6.42
C GLN A 203 -25.64 -2.08 6.36
N GLU A 204 -24.96 -1.79 5.24
CA GLU A 204 -23.58 -2.20 4.98
C GLU A 204 -22.69 -0.99 4.69
N LEU A 205 -21.49 -1.00 5.26
CA LEU A 205 -20.46 0.02 5.06
C LEU A 205 -19.19 -0.63 4.50
N HIS A 206 -18.80 -0.23 3.30
CA HIS A 206 -17.56 -0.63 2.64
C HIS A 206 -16.59 0.55 2.57
N VAL A 207 -15.48 0.48 3.30
CA VAL A 207 -14.46 1.54 3.29
C VAL A 207 -13.09 0.98 2.95
N TYR A 208 -12.50 1.49 1.88
CA TYR A 208 -11.16 1.13 1.42
C TYR A 208 -10.19 2.30 1.60
N PRO A 209 -9.12 2.15 2.42
CA PRO A 209 -8.10 3.17 2.53
C PRO A 209 -7.44 3.41 1.17
N ARG A 210 -7.24 4.69 0.82
CA ARG A 210 -6.55 5.06 -0.43
C ARG A 210 -5.08 4.65 -0.36
N SER A 211 -4.62 3.88 -1.34
CA SER A 211 -3.23 3.44 -1.51
C SER A 211 -2.38 4.50 -2.23
N ARG A 212 -2.10 5.61 -1.54
CA ARG A 212 -1.26 6.71 -2.06
C ARG A 212 -0.55 7.48 -0.95
N GLY A 213 0.48 8.23 -1.31
CA GLY A 213 1.11 9.24 -0.46
C GLY A 213 2.04 8.69 0.61
N ARG A 214 2.24 9.47 1.69
CA ARG A 214 3.22 9.17 2.75
C ARG A 214 2.99 7.84 3.47
N VAL A 215 1.75 7.36 3.53
CA VAL A 215 1.42 6.05 4.14
C VAL A 215 2.17 4.92 3.42
N LEU A 216 2.20 4.94 2.09
CA LEU A 216 2.93 3.92 1.32
C LEU A 216 4.44 4.05 1.47
N ARG A 217 4.95 5.27 1.69
CA ARG A 217 6.39 5.51 1.88
C ARG A 217 6.86 4.93 3.20
N HIS A 218 6.14 5.18 4.30
CA HIS A 218 6.44 4.58 5.60
C HIS A 218 6.27 3.06 5.60
N LEU A 219 5.20 2.55 4.95
CA LEU A 219 5.01 1.11 4.83
C LEU A 219 6.15 0.49 4.01
N GLY A 220 6.49 1.07 2.86
CA GLY A 220 7.54 0.57 1.98
C GLY A 220 8.93 0.63 2.61
N GLU A 221 9.24 1.68 3.38
CA GLU A 221 10.47 1.79 4.16
C GLU A 221 10.58 0.69 5.22
N ALA A 222 9.51 0.45 5.99
CA ALA A 222 9.50 -0.65 6.97
C ALA A 222 9.67 -2.01 6.31
N LEU A 223 9.07 -2.22 5.13
CA LEU A 223 9.22 -3.43 4.35
C LEU A 223 10.64 -3.60 3.81
N GLU A 224 11.24 -2.53 3.26
CA GLU A 224 12.61 -2.53 2.76
C GLU A 224 13.57 -2.95 3.87
N SER A 225 13.50 -2.27 5.02
CA SER A 225 14.34 -2.62 6.15
C SER A 225 14.17 -4.09 6.52
N ALA A 226 12.95 -4.63 6.54
CA ALA A 226 12.73 -6.03 6.89
C ALA A 226 13.38 -7.04 5.93
N VAL A 227 13.61 -6.69 4.66
CA VAL A 227 14.01 -7.63 3.60
C VAL A 227 15.35 -7.29 2.94
N GLU A 228 15.94 -6.13 3.21
CA GLU A 228 17.18 -5.63 2.59
C GLU A 228 18.30 -6.68 2.59
N LEU A 229 18.55 -7.33 3.74
CA LEU A 229 19.60 -8.35 3.86
C LEU A 229 19.33 -9.59 3.00
N LEU A 230 18.06 -9.99 2.84
CA LEU A 230 17.73 -11.10 1.96
C LEU A 230 17.98 -10.73 0.49
N VAL A 231 17.64 -9.50 0.10
CA VAL A 231 17.88 -9.00 -1.25
C VAL A 231 19.38 -8.93 -1.53
N ASP A 232 20.16 -8.35 -0.62
CA ASP A 232 21.60 -8.18 -0.79
C ASP A 232 22.34 -9.52 -0.99
N HIS A 233 21.88 -10.58 -0.33
CA HIS A 233 22.54 -11.89 -0.38
C HIS A 233 21.99 -12.85 -1.44
N HIS A 234 20.70 -12.78 -1.78
CA HIS A 234 20.04 -13.83 -2.59
C HIS A 234 19.29 -13.32 -3.81
N LEU A 235 19.27 -12.01 -4.13
CA LEU A 235 18.50 -11.52 -5.29
C LEU A 235 18.92 -12.20 -6.61
N ALA A 236 20.23 -12.36 -6.84
CA ALA A 236 20.76 -13.01 -8.04
C ALA A 236 20.34 -14.49 -8.13
N GLU A 237 20.35 -15.20 -7.00
CA GLU A 237 19.94 -16.59 -6.92
C GLU A 237 18.43 -16.75 -7.16
N VAL A 238 17.62 -15.87 -6.55
CA VAL A 238 16.17 -15.83 -6.78
C VAL A 238 15.89 -15.55 -8.26
N GLN A 239 16.63 -14.65 -8.89
CA GLN A 239 16.48 -14.34 -10.31
C GLN A 239 16.81 -15.55 -11.20
N ALA A 240 17.89 -16.28 -10.90
CA ALA A 240 18.25 -17.50 -11.61
C ALA A 240 17.13 -18.55 -11.49
N TYR A 241 16.65 -18.80 -10.27
CA TYR A 241 15.53 -19.72 -10.03
C TYR A 241 14.26 -19.33 -10.81
N VAL A 242 13.92 -18.04 -10.84
CA VAL A 242 12.75 -17.54 -11.56
C VAL A 242 12.89 -17.73 -13.09
N ARG A 243 14.10 -17.56 -13.63
CA ARG A 243 14.39 -17.79 -15.05
C ARG A 243 14.31 -19.28 -15.40
N GLU A 244 14.85 -20.15 -14.57
CA GLU A 244 14.83 -21.62 -14.77
C GLU A 244 13.41 -22.19 -14.73
N GLN A 245 12.57 -21.73 -13.79
CA GLN A 245 11.18 -22.16 -13.70
C GLN A 245 10.30 -21.60 -14.83
N GLY A 246 10.82 -20.63 -15.58
CA GLY A 246 10.07 -19.80 -16.51
C GLY A 246 9.11 -18.88 -15.76
N VAL A 247 9.17 -17.57 -16.02
CA VAL A 247 8.12 -16.67 -15.53
C VAL A 247 6.85 -17.07 -16.27
N PRO A 248 5.82 -17.64 -15.62
CA PRO A 248 4.58 -17.94 -16.33
C PRO A 248 4.07 -16.61 -16.91
N GLY A 249 3.53 -16.62 -18.13
CA GLY A 249 2.99 -15.43 -18.77
C GLY A 249 2.00 -14.66 -17.87
N THR A 250 1.56 -13.49 -18.32
CA THR A 250 0.74 -12.59 -17.49
C THR A 250 -0.39 -13.31 -16.74
N SER A 251 -0.42 -13.24 -15.41
CA SER A 251 -1.41 -13.94 -14.60
C SER A 251 -2.14 -12.99 -13.65
N ALA A 252 -3.46 -12.92 -13.75
CA ALA A 252 -4.27 -12.14 -12.80
C ALA A 252 -4.43 -12.85 -11.44
N VAL A 253 -4.09 -14.15 -11.36
CA VAL A 253 -4.31 -14.98 -10.18
C VAL A 253 -3.30 -14.63 -9.10
N ARG A 254 -3.80 -14.34 -7.90
CA ARG A 254 -2.94 -14.02 -6.75
C ARG A 254 -2.13 -15.26 -6.34
N PRO A 255 -0.85 -15.09 -5.96
CA PRO A 255 -0.04 -16.14 -5.36
C PRO A 255 -0.57 -16.45 -3.95
N TYR A 256 -1.50 -17.37 -3.86
CA TYR A 256 -1.71 -18.12 -2.64
C TYR A 256 -1.32 -19.56 -2.97
N PRO A 257 -0.59 -20.27 -2.08
CA PRO A 257 -0.36 -21.70 -2.27
C PRO A 257 -1.69 -22.43 -2.52
N LYS A 258 -1.70 -23.45 -3.37
CA LYS A 258 -2.91 -24.31 -3.52
C LYS A 258 -3.22 -24.92 -2.15
N GLY A 259 -4.46 -24.79 -1.67
CA GLY A 259 -4.88 -25.24 -0.33
C GLY A 259 -4.79 -24.16 0.76
N TRP A 260 -4.14 -23.03 0.51
CA TRP A 260 -4.20 -21.87 1.40
C TRP A 260 -5.50 -21.12 1.21
N VAL A 261 -6.50 -21.52 2.00
CA VAL A 261 -7.69 -20.71 2.19
C VAL A 261 -7.24 -19.48 2.97
N VAL A 262 -7.13 -18.31 2.31
CA VAL A 262 -7.31 -17.04 3.03
C VAL A 262 -8.59 -17.27 3.79
N ARG A 263 -8.52 -17.45 5.14
CA ARG A 263 -9.70 -17.70 5.99
C ARG A 263 -10.80 -16.90 5.36
N ARG A 264 -11.78 -17.57 4.72
CA ARG A 264 -12.89 -16.88 4.07
C ARG A 264 -13.31 -15.88 5.13
N ARG A 265 -13.28 -14.58 4.82
CA ARG A 265 -13.84 -13.55 5.70
C ARG A 265 -15.09 -14.19 6.26
N ARG A 266 -15.13 -14.48 7.57
CA ARG A 266 -16.25 -15.17 8.22
C ARG A 266 -17.51 -14.44 7.75
N LYS A 267 -18.14 -14.99 6.71
CA LYS A 267 -19.56 -14.86 6.48
C LYS A 267 -20.05 -15.84 7.52
N ASP A 268 -20.73 -15.32 8.52
CA ASP A 268 -21.47 -16.11 9.52
C ASP A 268 -20.69 -16.38 10.81
N GLU A 269 -20.72 -15.36 11.69
CA GLU A 269 -20.93 -15.47 13.14
C GLU A 269 -21.75 -14.23 13.50
N GLU A 270 -22.98 -14.24 13.98
CA GLU A 270 -23.82 -15.27 14.60
C GLU A 270 -25.23 -15.24 13.95
N LYS A 271 -25.74 -16.41 13.56
CA LYS A 271 -27.14 -16.75 13.77
C LYS A 271 -27.18 -17.45 15.13
N THR A 272 -27.53 -16.72 16.17
CA THR A 272 -28.21 -17.19 17.38
C THR A 272 -28.82 -15.97 18.03
#